data_AF-A0A4R9R544-F1
#
_entry.id   AF-A0A4R9R544-F1
#
_cell.length_a   1.000
_cell.length_b   1.000
_cell.length_c   1.000
_cell.angle_alpha   90.00
_cell.angle_beta   90.00
_cell.angle_gamma   90.00
#
_symmetry.space_group_name_H-M   'P 1'
#
loop_
_entity.id
_entity.type
_entity.pdbx_description
1 polymer ?
#
loop_
_entity_poly.entity_id
_entity_poly.type
_entity_poly.pdbx_seq_one_letter_code
_entity_poly.pdbx_strand_id
1 'polypeptide(L)'
;MSLLDYLLSIDLRTTLMGRMMQTMGVDRQLKTVPDHIAVINRAADRCRSCGHQAECSTWLDSHEQADVPPDYCRNADLIARLRHVAGLR
;
A
#
# COMPACT_ATOMS: atom_id res chain seq x y z
N MET A 1 9.96 -23.24 -7.26
CA MET A 1 10.14 -21.79 -7.00
C MET A 1 11.17 -21.66 -5.89
N SER A 2 12.25 -20.91 -6.14
CA SER A 2 13.33 -20.73 -5.16
C SER A 2 12.91 -19.76 -4.06
N LEU A 3 13.42 -19.96 -2.83
CA LEU A 3 13.29 -19.01 -1.71
C LEU A 3 13.78 -17.60 -2.11
N LEU A 4 14.78 -17.52 -2.99
CA LEU A 4 15.31 -16.26 -3.53
C LEU A 4 14.29 -15.55 -4.44
N ASP A 5 13.58 -16.27 -5.31
CA ASP A 5 12.54 -15.68 -6.18
C ASP A 5 11.36 -15.13 -5.36
N TYR A 6 11.05 -15.82 -4.25
CA TYR A 6 10.02 -15.39 -3.31
C TYR A 6 10.42 -14.11 -2.58
N LEU A 7 11.66 -14.00 -2.09
CA LEU A 7 12.18 -12.80 -1.42
C LEU A 7 12.25 -11.60 -2.37
N LEU A 8 12.77 -11.77 -3.59
CA LEU A 8 12.81 -10.69 -4.60
C LEU A 8 11.40 -10.24 -5.03
N SER A 9 10.45 -11.17 -5.12
CA SER A 9 9.04 -10.84 -5.40
C SER A 9 8.32 -10.18 -4.23
N ILE A 10 8.74 -10.46 -3.00
CA ILE A 10 8.28 -9.75 -1.81
C ILE A 10 8.72 -8.30 -1.90
N ASP A 11 9.98 -8.04 -2.22
CA ASP A 11 10.56 -6.69 -2.27
C ASP A 11 9.85 -5.78 -3.27
N LEU A 12 9.47 -6.28 -4.46
CA LEU A 12 8.73 -5.45 -5.42
C LEU A 12 7.31 -5.10 -4.92
N ARG A 13 6.60 -6.06 -4.32
CA ARG A 13 5.22 -5.83 -3.87
C ARG A 13 5.14 -5.01 -2.58
N THR A 14 6.10 -5.17 -1.67
CA THR A 14 6.23 -4.29 -0.51
C THR A 14 6.62 -2.88 -0.94
N THR A 15 7.42 -2.74 -2.01
CA THR A 15 7.73 -1.44 -2.62
C THR A 15 6.48 -0.75 -3.19
N LEU A 16 5.63 -1.46 -3.95
CA LEU A 16 4.37 -0.90 -4.47
C LEU A 16 3.41 -0.49 -3.34
N MET A 17 3.30 -1.30 -2.28
CA MET A 17 2.49 -0.94 -1.13
C MET A 17 3.02 0.33 -0.45
N GLY A 18 4.33 0.41 -0.23
CA GLY A 18 4.97 1.59 0.38
C GLY A 18 4.74 2.86 -0.43
N ARG A 19 4.95 2.79 -1.76
CA ARG A 19 4.66 3.88 -2.69
C ARG A 19 3.19 4.31 -2.64
N MET A 20 2.25 3.36 -2.66
CA MET A 20 0.82 3.66 -2.53
C MET A 20 0.52 4.43 -1.23
N MET A 21 1.06 4.01 -0.08
CA MET A 21 0.82 4.74 1.17
C MET A 21 1.39 6.16 1.16
N GLN A 22 2.51 6.38 0.45
CA GLN A 22 3.12 7.71 0.27
C GLN A 22 2.30 8.59 -0.68
N THR A 23 1.91 8.08 -1.84
CA THR A 23 1.06 8.80 -2.82
C THR A 23 -0.25 9.24 -2.16
N MET A 24 -0.81 8.41 -1.29
CA MET A 24 -2.03 8.71 -0.54
C MET A 24 -1.81 9.59 0.72
N GLY A 25 -0.57 9.93 1.05
CA GLY A 25 -0.22 10.79 2.19
C GLY A 25 -0.45 10.18 3.58
N VAL A 26 -0.50 8.84 3.68
CA VAL A 26 -0.83 8.11 4.92
C VAL A 26 0.32 7.28 5.50
N ASP A 27 1.50 7.34 4.89
CA ASP A 27 2.69 6.55 5.28
C ASP A 27 3.14 6.84 6.72
N ARG A 28 3.01 8.10 7.17
CA ARG A 28 3.33 8.50 8.54
C ARG A 28 2.31 7.96 9.52
N GLN A 29 1.01 8.11 9.23
CA GLN A 29 -0.07 7.66 10.09
C GLN A 29 -0.09 6.14 10.24
N LEU A 30 0.29 5.42 9.19
CA LEU A 30 0.47 3.97 9.25
C LEU A 30 1.51 3.55 10.30
N LYS A 31 2.49 4.39 10.62
CA LYS A 31 3.51 4.13 11.65
C LYS A 31 3.07 4.56 13.06
N THR A 32 2.00 5.33 13.19
CA THR A 32 1.50 5.83 14.49
C THR A 32 0.33 5.02 15.03
N VAL A 33 -0.26 4.12 14.24
CA VAL A 33 -1.34 3.24 14.73
C VAL A 33 -0.81 2.21 15.74
N PRO A 34 -1.63 1.81 16.74
CA PRO A 34 -1.30 0.69 17.61
C PRO A 34 -1.02 -0.58 16.79
N ASP A 35 0.02 -1.32 17.19
CA ASP A 35 0.45 -2.56 16.52
C ASP A 35 0.69 -2.38 15.02
N HIS A 36 1.33 -1.26 14.65
CA HIS A 36 1.59 -0.89 13.26
C HIS A 36 2.32 -1.99 12.46
N ILE A 37 3.19 -2.79 13.07
CA ILE A 37 3.87 -3.90 12.41
C ILE A 37 2.86 -4.94 11.90
N ALA A 38 1.91 -5.37 12.74
CA ALA A 38 0.89 -6.32 12.32
C ALA A 38 -0.06 -5.71 11.27
N VAL A 39 -0.36 -4.42 11.38
CA VAL A 39 -1.17 -3.70 10.37
C VAL A 39 -0.44 -3.67 9.02
N ILE A 40 0.86 -3.34 9.02
CA ILE A 40 1.71 -3.32 7.82
C ILE A 40 1.75 -4.72 7.19
N ASN A 41 1.96 -5.78 7.97
CA ASN A 41 1.99 -7.15 7.45
C ASN A 41 0.66 -7.53 6.78
N ARG A 42 -0.48 -7.25 7.43
CA ARG A 42 -1.81 -7.50 6.83
C ARG A 42 -2.07 -6.65 5.59
N ALA A 43 -1.58 -5.41 5.55
CA ALA A 43 -1.69 -4.54 4.37
C ALA A 43 -0.83 -5.06 3.21
N ALA A 44 0.36 -5.58 3.51
CA ALA A 44 1.23 -6.21 2.54
C ALA A 44 0.57 -7.48 1.98
N ASP A 45 -0.01 -8.34 2.82
CA ASP A 45 -0.74 -9.55 2.37
C ASP A 45 -1.89 -9.23 1.42
N ARG A 46 -2.69 -8.20 1.74
CA ARG A 46 -3.77 -7.71 0.86
C ARG A 46 -3.24 -7.14 -0.45
N CYS A 47 -2.14 -6.39 -0.41
CA CYS A 47 -1.50 -5.86 -1.61
C CYS A 47 -0.95 -6.99 -2.50
N ARG A 48 -0.24 -7.96 -1.91
CA ARG A 48 0.32 -9.10 -2.67
C ARG A 48 -0.77 -9.93 -3.35
N SER A 49 -1.94 -10.05 -2.72
CA SER A 49 -3.08 -10.82 -3.24
C SER A 49 -4.01 -10.04 -4.18
N CYS A 50 -3.73 -8.78 -4.53
CA CYS A 50 -4.65 -8.00 -5.39
C CYS A 50 -4.61 -8.42 -6.87
N GLY A 51 -3.48 -8.95 -7.36
CA GLY A 51 -3.34 -9.38 -8.76
C GLY A 51 -3.11 -8.28 -9.81
N HIS A 52 -3.06 -7.01 -9.41
CA HIS A 52 -2.97 -5.85 -10.32
C HIS A 52 -1.64 -5.10 -10.21
N GLN A 53 -0.50 -5.79 -10.22
CA GLN A 53 0.80 -5.15 -9.96
C GLN A 53 1.24 -4.21 -11.09
N ALA A 54 1.03 -4.60 -12.34
CA ALA A 54 1.42 -3.80 -13.49
C ALA A 54 0.61 -2.50 -13.54
N GLU A 55 -0.73 -2.59 -13.41
CA GLU A 55 -1.61 -1.42 -13.38
C GLU A 55 -1.30 -0.52 -12.18
N CYS A 56 -1.01 -1.10 -11.01
CA CYS A 56 -0.60 -0.35 -9.82
C CYS A 56 0.70 0.44 -10.06
N SER A 57 1.71 -0.17 -10.67
CA SER A 57 2.95 0.56 -10.98
C SER A 57 2.68 1.73 -11.90
N THR A 58 1.98 1.51 -13.02
CA THR A 58 1.66 2.58 -13.98
C THR A 58 0.84 3.70 -13.34
N TRP A 59 -0.14 3.36 -12.51
CA TRP A 59 -0.94 4.35 -11.79
C TRP A 59 -0.10 5.17 -10.80
N LEU A 60 0.81 4.51 -10.07
CA LEU A 60 1.72 5.19 -9.14
C LEU A 60 2.78 6.05 -9.84
N ASP A 61 3.15 5.72 -11.08
CA ASP A 61 4.06 6.51 -11.88
C ASP A 61 3.38 7.78 -12.44
N SER A 62 2.05 7.77 -12.59
CA SER A 62 1.27 8.92 -13.07
C SER A 62 0.69 9.82 -11.97
N HIS A 63 0.81 9.45 -10.70
CA HIS A 63 0.27 10.20 -9.56
C HIS A 63 1.35 10.46 -8.50
N GLU A 64 1.78 11.71 -8.38
CA GLU A 64 2.63 12.14 -7.27
C GLU A 64 1.87 12.13 -5.94
N GLN A 65 0.62 12.59 -5.96
CA GLN A 65 -0.30 12.60 -4.83
C GLN A 65 -1.71 12.24 -5.31
N ALA A 66 -2.48 11.52 -4.51
CA ALA A 66 -3.87 11.18 -4.82
C ALA A 66 -4.74 11.11 -3.56
N ASP A 67 -6.02 11.47 -3.71
CA ASP A 67 -7.01 11.40 -2.62
C ASP A 67 -7.79 10.09 -2.59
N VAL A 68 -7.91 9.42 -3.74
CA VAL A 68 -8.64 8.17 -3.90
C VAL A 68 -7.72 7.12 -4.52
N PRO A 69 -7.54 5.94 -3.88
CA PRO A 69 -6.78 4.86 -4.48
C PRO A 69 -7.57 4.24 -5.64
N PRO A 70 -6.92 3.53 -6.58
CA PRO A 70 -7.62 2.85 -7.66
C PRO A 70 -8.56 1.77 -7.13
N ASP A 71 -9.67 1.52 -7.83
CA ASP A 71 -10.76 0.62 -7.39
C ASP A 71 -10.32 -0.80 -7.05
N TYR A 72 -9.25 -1.28 -7.68
CA TYR A 72 -8.68 -2.61 -7.42
C TYR A 72 -7.83 -2.69 -6.14
N CYS A 73 -7.56 -1.55 -5.47
CA CYS A 73 -6.69 -1.50 -4.30
C CYS A 73 -7.37 -2.14 -3.08
N ARG A 74 -6.97 -3.37 -2.73
CA ARG A 74 -7.43 -4.06 -1.51
C ARG A 74 -7.11 -3.36 -0.18
N ASN A 75 -6.29 -2.30 -0.23
CA ASN A 75 -5.96 -1.46 0.91
C ASN A 75 -6.83 -0.19 1.01
N ALA A 76 -7.79 0.03 0.11
CA ALA A 76 -8.62 1.25 0.07
C ALA A 76 -9.26 1.60 1.43
N ASP A 77 -9.89 0.62 2.09
CA ASP A 77 -10.50 0.85 3.41
C ASP A 77 -9.49 1.22 4.50
N LEU A 78 -8.29 0.64 4.46
CA LEU A 78 -7.23 0.99 5.41
C LEU A 78 -6.78 2.43 5.16
N ILE A 79 -6.56 2.79 3.88
CA ILE A 79 -6.13 4.12 3.48
C ILE A 79 -7.18 5.17 3.90
N ALA A 80 -8.47 4.92 3.65
CA ALA A 80 -9.55 5.80 4.06
C ALA A 80 -9.58 6.04 5.57
N ARG A 81 -9.39 4.99 6.37
CA ARG A 81 -9.30 5.10 7.85
C ARG A 81 -8.09 5.93 8.27
N LEU A 82 -6.93 5.72 7.64
CA LEU A 82 -5.72 6.48 7.95
C LEU A 82 -5.85 7.96 7.56
N ARG A 83 -6.45 8.27 6.39
CA ARG A 83 -6.74 9.65 5.96
C ARG A 83 -7.68 10.35 6.96
N HIS A 84 -8.72 9.65 7.43
CA HIS A 84 -9.60 10.18 8.46
C HIS A 84 -8.86 10.51 9.77
N VAL A 85 -7.98 9.62 10.24
CA VAL A 85 -7.13 9.86 11.42
C VAL A 85 -6.14 11.02 11.18
N ALA A 86 -5.68 11.19 9.94
CA ALA A 86 -4.79 12.28 9.54
C ALA A 86 -5.47 13.66 9.41
N GLY A 87 -6.81 13.72 9.43
CA GLY A 87 -7.55 14.93 9.08
C GLY A 87 -7.53 15.27 7.59
N LEU A 88 -7.12 14.33 6.73
CA LEU A 88 -7.14 14.44 5.29
C LEU A 88 -8.52 13.96 4.82
N ARG A 89 -9.34 14.87 4.25
CA ARG A 89 -10.63 14.52 3.63
C ARG A 89 -10.47 14.47 2.13
#